data_AF-C0PKL2-F1
#
_entry.id   AF-C0PKL2-F1
#
_cell.length_a   1.000
_cell.length_b   1.000
_cell.length_c   1.000
_cell.angle_alpha   90.00
_cell.angle_beta   90.00
_cell.angle_gamma   90.00
#
_symmetry.space_group_name_H-M   'P 1'
#
loop_
_entity.id
_entity.type
_entity.pdbx_description
1 polymer ?
#
loop_
_entity_poly.entity_id
_entity_poly.type
_entity_poly.pdbx_seq_one_letter_code
_entity_poly.pdbx_strand_id
1 'polypeptide(L)'
;MCLNFLCQGNEDLVVVHDALEFGHCRLSLAVPKEGIFENIHTMEDLLKMTEWTEERPLRVVTGFGYLGNKFLREKGFKHVRFLSADGALESYPPMGMADAIVDLVSSGTTLRENNLKEIDGGVVLESQATLVASRKSLHKRKGVLEVTHELLERLEAHLRATAELMVTANMRGNSAEEVAERVLSQTSIWGLQGPTVSPVYRRRDGKVDVEYYAINVVVPQKLLYKSIQQLRSIGGSGVLVTKLTYIFDEETPRWRNLLSELGL
;
A
#
# COMPACT_ATOMS: atom_id res chain seq x y z
N MET A 1 6.68 -5.61 -11.15
CA MET A 1 7.41 -6.32 -10.07
C MET A 1 6.42 -6.46 -8.92
N CYS A 2 5.77 -7.62 -8.82
CA CYS A 2 4.76 -7.93 -7.80
C CYS A 2 5.38 -9.04 -6.93
N LEU A 3 5.79 -8.72 -5.69
CA LEU A 3 6.81 -9.48 -4.94
C LEU A 3 6.29 -10.54 -3.98
N ASN A 4 5.00 -10.58 -3.63
CA ASN A 4 4.42 -11.72 -2.89
C ASN A 4 4.68 -13.06 -3.62
N PHE A 5 4.89 -12.99 -4.94
CA PHE A 5 5.28 -14.10 -5.81
C PHE A 5 6.71 -14.62 -5.55
N LEU A 6 7.70 -13.76 -5.28
CA LEU A 6 9.11 -14.19 -5.22
C LEU A 6 9.40 -15.13 -4.04
N CYS A 7 8.67 -14.99 -2.94
CA CYS A 7 8.82 -15.87 -1.79
C CYS A 7 8.12 -17.24 -2.00
N GLN A 8 7.15 -17.34 -2.92
CA GLN A 8 6.47 -18.61 -3.19
C GLN A 8 7.36 -19.53 -4.04
N GLY A 9 8.12 -20.39 -3.35
CA GLY A 9 8.99 -21.39 -3.97
C GLY A 9 10.49 -21.17 -3.71
N ASN A 10 10.86 -20.14 -2.94
CA ASN A 10 12.24 -19.94 -2.52
C ASN A 10 12.36 -19.87 -1.00
N GLU A 11 12.77 -20.98 -0.39
CA GLU A 11 12.94 -21.12 1.06
C GLU A 11 14.01 -20.18 1.66
N ASP A 12 14.88 -19.61 0.82
CA ASP A 12 15.88 -18.64 1.26
C ASP A 12 15.32 -17.21 1.34
N LEU A 13 14.16 -16.91 0.76
CA LEU A 13 13.58 -15.57 0.82
C LEU A 13 12.64 -15.44 2.01
N VAL A 14 12.80 -14.35 2.77
CA VAL A 14 11.91 -13.96 3.86
C VAL A 14 11.36 -12.55 3.61
N VAL A 15 10.08 -12.35 3.92
CA VAL A 15 9.44 -11.04 3.83
C VAL A 15 9.74 -10.25 5.10
N VAL A 16 10.43 -9.13 4.96
CA VAL A 16 10.75 -8.20 6.06
C VAL A 16 9.62 -7.17 6.22
N HIS A 17 9.09 -6.65 5.10
CA HIS A 17 7.94 -5.75 5.08
C HIS A 17 7.02 -6.09 3.91
N ASP A 18 5.77 -6.45 4.18
CA ASP A 18 4.81 -6.96 3.18
C ASP A 18 4.00 -5.88 2.44
N ALA A 19 4.04 -4.63 2.91
CA ALA A 19 3.19 -3.57 2.39
C ALA A 19 3.87 -2.19 2.33
N LEU A 20 4.67 -1.91 1.30
CA LEU A 20 5.31 -0.59 1.17
C LEU A 20 4.38 0.50 0.61
N GLU A 21 3.10 0.20 0.37
CA GLU A 21 2.07 1.15 -0.07
C GLU A 21 2.34 1.83 -1.43
N PHE A 22 3.15 1.21 -2.28
CA PHE A 22 3.33 1.60 -3.68
C PHE A 22 3.45 0.39 -4.61
N GLY A 23 3.29 0.63 -5.91
CA GLY A 23 3.35 -0.44 -6.91
C GLY A 23 2.15 -1.40 -6.85
N HIS A 24 1.00 -0.89 -6.38
CA HIS A 24 -0.24 -1.66 -6.26
C HIS A 24 -0.67 -2.25 -7.61
N CYS A 25 -0.75 -3.57 -7.65
CA CYS A 25 -1.10 -4.41 -8.80
C CYS A 25 -1.88 -5.62 -8.31
N ARG A 26 -2.70 -6.20 -9.18
CA ARG A 26 -3.22 -7.55 -9.01
C ARG A 26 -2.83 -8.39 -10.21
N LEU A 27 -2.46 -9.65 -9.97
CA LEU A 27 -2.33 -10.62 -11.05
C LEU A 27 -3.73 -11.16 -11.33
N SER A 28 -4.24 -10.98 -12.54
CA SER A 28 -5.63 -11.27 -12.86
C SER A 28 -5.76 -11.94 -14.21
N LEU A 29 -6.75 -12.82 -14.34
CA LEU A 29 -7.15 -13.40 -15.61
C LEU A 29 -8.06 -12.43 -16.37
N ALA A 30 -7.71 -12.15 -17.62
CA ALA A 30 -8.51 -11.34 -18.51
C ALA A 30 -8.86 -12.10 -19.80
N VAL A 31 -10.09 -11.90 -20.26
CA VAL A 31 -10.65 -12.48 -21.49
C VAL A 31 -11.13 -11.36 -22.42
N PRO A 32 -11.28 -11.62 -23.73
CA PRO A 32 -11.95 -10.70 -24.64
C PRO A 32 -13.34 -10.27 -24.14
N LYS A 33 -13.72 -9.02 -24.41
CA LYS A 33 -15.07 -8.50 -24.11
C LYS A 33 -16.14 -9.02 -25.06
N GLU A 34 -15.73 -9.42 -26.25
CA GLU A 34 -16.62 -9.75 -27.37
C GLU A 34 -16.47 -11.22 -27.78
N GLY A 35 -17.34 -11.66 -28.70
CA GLY A 35 -17.33 -13.02 -29.22
C GLY A 35 -17.82 -14.04 -28.18
N ILE A 36 -17.16 -15.20 -28.11
CA ILE A 36 -17.56 -16.29 -27.20
C ILE A 36 -17.47 -15.93 -25.71
N PHE A 37 -16.80 -14.81 -25.39
CA PHE A 37 -16.60 -14.34 -24.01
C PHE A 37 -17.57 -13.22 -23.59
N GLU A 38 -18.48 -12.79 -24.47
CA GLU A 38 -19.37 -11.65 -24.21
C GLU A 38 -20.16 -11.81 -22.90
N ASN A 39 -20.74 -13.00 -22.68
CA ASN A 39 -21.51 -13.34 -21.48
C ASN A 39 -20.71 -14.02 -20.35
N ILE A 40 -19.38 -14.05 -20.47
CA ILE A 40 -18.50 -14.63 -19.46
C ILE A 40 -18.10 -13.54 -18.46
N HIS A 41 -18.61 -13.62 -17.24
CA HIS A 41 -18.36 -12.62 -16.20
C HIS A 41 -17.63 -13.19 -14.99
N THR A 42 -17.69 -14.51 -14.79
CA THR A 42 -17.08 -15.19 -13.65
C THR A 42 -16.15 -16.31 -14.11
N MET A 43 -15.24 -16.74 -13.23
CA MET A 43 -14.45 -17.96 -13.46
C MET A 43 -15.31 -19.20 -13.68
N GLU A 44 -16.50 -19.26 -13.08
CA GLU A 44 -17.42 -20.39 -13.23
C GLU A 44 -18.07 -20.42 -14.61
N ASP A 45 -18.41 -19.25 -15.17
CA ASP A 45 -18.88 -19.14 -16.56
C ASP A 45 -17.82 -19.64 -17.53
N LEU A 46 -16.57 -19.21 -17.33
CA LEU A 46 -15.43 -19.62 -18.16
C LEU A 46 -15.15 -21.12 -18.07
N LEU A 47 -15.34 -21.74 -16.89
CA LEU A 47 -15.15 -23.17 -16.67
C LEU A 47 -16.24 -24.02 -17.34
N LYS A 48 -17.48 -23.52 -17.41
CA LYS A 48 -18.65 -24.24 -17.98
C LYS A 48 -18.68 -24.24 -19.51
N MET A 49 -17.81 -23.47 -20.15
CA MET A 49 -17.65 -23.47 -21.61
C MET A 49 -17.27 -24.86 -22.13
N THR A 50 -17.98 -25.32 -23.16
CA THR A 50 -17.80 -26.66 -23.76
C THR A 50 -16.67 -26.70 -24.78
N GLU A 51 -16.11 -25.54 -25.10
CA GLU A 51 -15.03 -25.32 -26.06
C GLU A 51 -13.69 -25.90 -25.62
N TRP A 52 -13.50 -26.13 -24.31
CA TRP A 52 -12.22 -26.56 -23.73
C TRP A 52 -12.12 -28.09 -23.69
N THR A 53 -11.54 -28.67 -24.74
CA THR A 53 -11.26 -30.12 -24.82
C THR A 53 -9.76 -30.39 -24.83
N GLU A 54 -9.37 -31.67 -24.84
CA GLU A 54 -7.97 -32.05 -24.98
C GLU A 54 -7.36 -31.57 -26.31
N GLU A 55 -8.15 -31.59 -27.39
CA GLU A 55 -7.76 -31.12 -28.72
C GLU A 55 -7.78 -29.58 -28.84
N ARG A 56 -8.64 -28.91 -28.08
CA ARG A 56 -8.77 -27.45 -28.02
C ARG A 56 -8.69 -26.96 -26.58
N PRO A 57 -7.50 -26.97 -25.95
CA PRO A 57 -7.36 -26.46 -24.59
C PRO A 57 -7.50 -24.94 -24.57
N LEU A 58 -7.92 -24.38 -23.43
CA LEU A 58 -7.89 -22.94 -23.19
C LEU A 58 -6.45 -22.44 -23.28
N ARG A 59 -6.14 -21.57 -24.25
CA ARG A 59 -4.80 -21.02 -24.43
C ARG A 59 -4.64 -19.76 -23.60
N VAL A 60 -3.75 -19.82 -22.62
CA VAL A 60 -3.49 -18.71 -21.70
C VAL A 60 -2.07 -18.20 -21.88
N VAL A 61 -1.93 -16.92 -22.24
CA VAL A 61 -0.62 -16.26 -22.30
C VAL A 61 -0.29 -15.60 -20.97
N THR A 62 0.90 -15.87 -20.43
CA THR A 62 1.34 -15.27 -19.16
C THR A 62 2.86 -15.32 -19.00
N GLY A 63 3.42 -14.31 -18.33
CA GLY A 63 4.78 -14.38 -17.77
C GLY A 63 4.86 -15.20 -16.47
N PHE A 64 3.72 -15.59 -15.88
CA PHE A 64 3.61 -16.21 -14.56
C PHE A 64 3.12 -17.66 -14.64
N GLY A 65 3.76 -18.48 -15.48
CA GLY A 65 3.29 -19.83 -15.82
C GLY A 65 3.01 -20.73 -14.61
N TYR A 66 3.87 -20.71 -13.59
CA TYR A 66 3.67 -21.50 -12.35
C TYR A 66 2.39 -21.09 -11.61
N LEU A 67 2.19 -19.78 -11.38
CA LEU A 67 1.03 -19.25 -10.66
C LEU A 67 -0.26 -19.42 -11.46
N GLY A 68 -0.23 -19.10 -12.75
CA GLY A 68 -1.38 -19.30 -13.62
C GLY A 68 -1.82 -20.77 -13.65
N ASN A 69 -0.87 -21.70 -13.73
CA ASN A 69 -1.16 -23.13 -13.74
C ASN A 69 -1.76 -23.59 -12.41
N LYS A 70 -1.15 -23.21 -11.28
CA LYS A 70 -1.68 -23.50 -9.95
C LYS A 70 -3.10 -22.97 -9.79
N PHE A 71 -3.31 -21.70 -10.11
CA PHE A 71 -4.61 -21.04 -10.00
C PHE A 71 -5.71 -21.71 -10.83
N LEU A 72 -5.45 -21.98 -12.12
CA LEU A 72 -6.47 -22.60 -12.98
C LEU A 72 -6.75 -24.06 -12.60
N ARG A 73 -5.74 -24.81 -12.13
CA ARG A 73 -5.96 -26.16 -11.58
C ARG A 73 -6.82 -26.13 -10.33
N GLU A 74 -6.54 -25.23 -9.39
CA GLU A 74 -7.34 -25.05 -8.17
C GLU A 74 -8.79 -24.64 -8.48
N LYS A 75 -9.01 -23.90 -9.57
CA LYS A 75 -10.34 -23.56 -10.09
C LYS A 75 -11.02 -24.69 -10.87
N GLY A 76 -10.37 -25.83 -11.08
CA GLY A 76 -10.94 -27.02 -11.71
C GLY A 76 -10.78 -27.12 -13.24
N PHE A 77 -9.99 -26.23 -13.86
CA PHE A 77 -9.73 -26.32 -15.30
C PHE A 77 -8.84 -27.53 -15.62
N LYS A 78 -9.31 -28.39 -16.52
CA LYS A 78 -8.61 -29.61 -16.93
C LYS A 78 -7.75 -29.43 -18.18
N HIS A 79 -8.24 -28.65 -19.14
CA HIS A 79 -7.63 -28.49 -20.46
C HIS A 79 -7.14 -27.05 -20.65
N VAL A 80 -5.91 -26.78 -20.19
CA VAL A 80 -5.28 -25.46 -20.29
C VAL A 80 -3.90 -25.61 -20.90
N ARG A 81 -3.59 -24.77 -21.89
CA ARG A 81 -2.26 -24.66 -22.48
C ARG A 81 -1.70 -23.28 -22.18
N PHE A 82 -0.60 -23.24 -21.43
CA PHE A 82 0.12 -22.01 -21.18
C PHE A 82 1.10 -21.70 -22.31
N LEU A 83 1.15 -20.44 -22.69
CA LEU A 83 2.09 -19.88 -23.65
C LEU A 83 2.88 -18.79 -22.92
N SER A 84 4.22 -18.84 -22.99
CA SER A 84 5.04 -17.72 -22.53
C SER A 84 5.22 -16.73 -23.68
N ALA A 85 5.10 -15.46 -23.37
CA ALA A 85 5.40 -14.38 -24.29
C ALA A 85 6.15 -13.27 -23.57
N ASP A 86 7.07 -12.64 -24.28
CA ASP A 86 7.80 -11.48 -23.82
C ASP A 86 7.12 -10.22 -24.37
N GLY A 87 6.51 -9.43 -23.48
CA GLY A 87 5.87 -8.16 -23.80
C GLY A 87 4.50 -8.26 -24.49
N ALA A 88 3.73 -7.18 -24.37
CA ALA A 88 2.42 -6.95 -25.01
C ALA A 88 1.47 -8.16 -25.00
N LEU A 89 1.30 -8.80 -23.85
CA LEU A 89 0.46 -10.00 -23.70
C LEU A 89 -0.99 -9.70 -24.11
N GLU A 90 -1.44 -8.48 -23.88
CA GLU A 90 -2.75 -7.95 -24.24
C GLU A 90 -3.08 -7.99 -25.73
N SER A 91 -2.07 -8.08 -26.60
CA SER A 91 -2.24 -8.18 -28.06
C SER A 91 -2.55 -9.60 -28.55
N TYR A 92 -2.28 -10.63 -27.72
CA TYR A 92 -2.41 -12.03 -28.15
C TYR A 92 -3.86 -12.48 -28.39
N PRO A 93 -4.85 -12.11 -27.55
CA PRO A 93 -6.23 -12.49 -27.80
C PRO A 93 -6.83 -11.86 -29.07
N PRO A 94 -6.66 -10.54 -29.35
CA PRO A 94 -7.10 -9.95 -30.61
C PRO A 94 -6.46 -10.58 -31.86
N MET A 95 -5.21 -11.05 -31.76
CA MET A 95 -4.52 -11.75 -32.85
C MET A 95 -4.93 -13.23 -33.00
N GLY A 96 -5.79 -13.75 -32.13
CA GLY A 96 -6.21 -15.15 -32.13
C GLY A 96 -5.13 -16.14 -31.67
N MET A 97 -4.03 -15.64 -31.10
CA MET A 97 -2.91 -16.46 -30.63
C MET A 97 -3.14 -17.04 -29.22
N ALA A 98 -4.02 -16.41 -28.44
CA ALA A 98 -4.45 -16.87 -27.13
C ALA A 98 -5.96 -16.65 -26.96
N ASP A 99 -6.56 -17.34 -26.00
CA ASP A 99 -7.98 -17.19 -25.65
C ASP A 99 -8.14 -16.29 -24.42
N ALA A 100 -7.17 -16.32 -23.50
CA ALA A 100 -7.11 -15.48 -22.31
C ALA A 100 -5.67 -15.10 -21.98
N ILE A 101 -5.51 -14.11 -21.09
CA ILE A 101 -4.21 -13.76 -20.50
C ILE A 101 -4.28 -13.79 -18.98
N VAL A 102 -3.14 -14.04 -18.35
CA VAL A 102 -2.96 -13.82 -16.91
C VAL A 102 -1.81 -12.83 -16.76
N ASP A 103 -2.13 -11.60 -16.38
CA ASP A 103 -1.16 -10.50 -16.32
C ASP A 103 -1.46 -9.52 -15.17
N LEU A 104 -0.52 -8.60 -14.95
CA LEU A 104 -0.59 -7.57 -13.93
C LEU A 104 -1.53 -6.45 -14.35
N VAL A 105 -2.53 -6.21 -13.50
CA VAL A 105 -3.51 -5.16 -13.67
C VAL A 105 -3.37 -4.15 -12.53
N SER A 106 -3.19 -2.88 -12.87
CA SER A 106 -3.27 -1.77 -11.91
C SER A 106 -4.59 -1.01 -12.10
N SER A 107 -4.63 0.01 -12.97
CA SER A 107 -5.85 0.75 -13.31
C SER A 107 -6.80 0.00 -14.26
N GLY A 108 -6.32 -1.02 -14.97
CA GLY A 108 -7.08 -1.73 -16.01
C GLY A 108 -7.14 -1.01 -17.36
N THR A 109 -6.42 0.11 -17.54
CA THR A 109 -6.42 0.87 -18.81
C THR A 109 -5.95 0.02 -19.97
N THR A 110 -4.82 -0.69 -19.83
CA THR A 110 -4.25 -1.55 -20.88
C THR A 110 -5.22 -2.64 -21.34
N LEU A 111 -5.93 -3.28 -20.41
CA LEU A 111 -6.95 -4.27 -20.75
C LEU A 111 -8.09 -3.63 -21.55
N ARG A 112 -8.56 -2.46 -21.12
CA ARG A 112 -9.66 -1.76 -21.79
C ARG A 112 -9.30 -1.36 -23.22
N GLU A 113 -8.08 -0.87 -23.44
CA GLU A 113 -7.57 -0.46 -24.76
C GLU A 113 -7.47 -1.64 -25.73
N ASN A 114 -7.32 -2.87 -25.22
CA ASN A 114 -7.23 -4.09 -26.02
C ASN A 114 -8.54 -4.90 -26.03
N ASN A 115 -9.67 -4.28 -25.65
CA ASN A 115 -10.98 -4.93 -25.56
C ASN A 115 -10.98 -6.19 -24.68
N LEU A 116 -10.21 -6.18 -23.60
CA LEU A 116 -10.18 -7.23 -22.58
C LEU A 116 -10.95 -6.79 -21.33
N LYS A 117 -11.51 -7.77 -20.62
CA LYS A 117 -12.14 -7.61 -19.31
C LYS A 117 -11.58 -8.62 -18.32
N GLU A 118 -11.46 -8.19 -17.07
CA GLU A 118 -11.30 -9.11 -15.96
C GLU A 118 -12.63 -9.78 -15.65
N ILE A 119 -12.56 -10.96 -15.04
CA ILE A 119 -13.74 -11.73 -14.61
C ILE A 119 -13.71 -11.94 -13.10
N ASP A 120 -14.89 -12.03 -12.50
CA ASP A 120 -15.06 -12.23 -11.07
C ASP A 120 -14.47 -13.58 -10.64
N GLY A 121 -13.70 -13.53 -9.55
CA GLY A 121 -12.90 -14.67 -9.08
C GLY A 121 -11.66 -14.95 -9.93
N GLY A 122 -11.37 -14.14 -10.96
CA GLY A 122 -10.20 -14.21 -11.84
C GLY A 122 -8.93 -13.55 -11.28
N VAL A 123 -9.05 -12.84 -10.16
CA VAL A 123 -7.89 -12.32 -9.42
C VAL A 123 -7.13 -13.49 -8.81
N VAL A 124 -5.90 -13.68 -9.28
CA VAL A 124 -4.97 -14.71 -8.80
C VAL A 124 -4.37 -14.30 -7.46
N LEU A 125 -3.90 -13.06 -7.35
CA LEU A 125 -3.39 -12.47 -6.12
C LEU A 125 -3.36 -10.95 -6.19
N GLU A 126 -3.43 -10.33 -5.00
CA GLU A 126 -3.13 -8.92 -4.79
C GLU A 126 -1.64 -8.72 -4.48
N SER A 127 -1.05 -7.63 -4.96
CA SER A 127 0.37 -7.35 -4.76
C SER A 127 0.71 -5.86 -4.72
N GLN A 128 1.79 -5.59 -4.01
CA GLN A 128 2.42 -4.29 -3.89
C GLN A 128 3.93 -4.50 -3.72
N ALA A 129 4.69 -3.40 -3.64
CA ALA A 129 6.10 -3.47 -3.32
C ALA A 129 6.30 -3.99 -1.88
N THR A 130 7.27 -4.89 -1.72
CA THR A 130 7.63 -5.50 -0.44
C THR A 130 9.14 -5.47 -0.24
N LEU A 131 9.59 -5.38 1.00
CA LEU A 131 10.99 -5.58 1.36
C LEU A 131 11.21 -7.06 1.69
N VAL A 132 12.13 -7.70 0.96
CA VAL A 132 12.52 -9.09 1.17
C VAL A 132 14.01 -9.19 1.44
N ALA A 133 14.41 -10.21 2.18
CA ALA A 133 15.81 -10.50 2.49
C ALA A 133 16.13 -11.99 2.29
N SER A 134 17.41 -12.29 2.11
CA SER A 134 17.91 -13.68 2.09
C SER A 134 18.16 -14.16 3.51
N ARG A 135 17.49 -15.25 3.90
CA ARG A 135 17.64 -15.96 5.18
C ARG A 135 19.10 -16.34 5.44
N LYS A 136 19.79 -16.92 4.45
CA LYS A 136 21.22 -17.25 4.54
C LYS A 136 22.07 -16.01 4.81
N SER A 137 21.77 -14.90 4.15
CA SER A 137 22.53 -13.66 4.31
C SER A 137 22.33 -13.06 5.70
N LEU A 138 21.10 -13.07 6.21
CA LEU A 138 20.77 -12.61 7.56
C LEU A 138 21.50 -13.40 8.65
N HIS A 139 21.71 -14.71 8.45
CA HIS A 139 22.42 -15.55 9.41
C HIS A 139 23.96 -15.46 9.29
N LYS A 140 24.47 -15.45 8.06
CA LYS A 140 25.91 -15.70 7.82
C LYS A 140 26.73 -14.45 7.57
N ARG A 141 26.11 -13.38 7.08
CA ARG A 141 26.82 -12.14 6.71
C ARG A 141 26.64 -11.10 7.81
N LYS A 142 27.73 -10.81 8.52
CA LYS A 142 27.79 -9.79 9.56
C LYS A 142 27.27 -8.43 9.04
N GLY A 143 26.47 -7.72 9.82
CA GLY A 143 25.95 -6.40 9.47
C GLY A 143 24.63 -6.43 8.68
N VAL A 144 24.25 -7.56 8.07
CA VAL A 144 23.02 -7.61 7.26
C VAL A 144 21.78 -7.55 8.13
N LEU A 145 21.78 -8.22 9.28
CA LEU A 145 20.63 -8.23 10.18
C LEU A 145 20.37 -6.82 10.74
N GLU A 146 21.42 -6.12 11.12
CA GLU A 146 21.38 -4.76 11.68
C GLU A 146 20.93 -3.73 10.64
N VAL A 147 21.49 -3.79 9.42
CA VAL A 147 21.03 -2.93 8.32
C VAL A 147 19.58 -3.24 7.92
N THR A 148 19.17 -4.50 7.97
CA THR A 148 17.78 -4.90 7.69
C THR A 148 16.83 -4.31 8.72
N HIS A 149 17.20 -4.34 9.99
CA HIS A 149 16.44 -3.71 11.09
C HIS A 149 16.31 -2.20 10.88
N GLU A 150 17.43 -1.51 10.61
CA GLU A 150 17.43 -0.06 10.36
C GLU A 150 16.57 0.33 9.15
N LEU A 151 16.62 -0.46 8.08
CA LEU A 151 15.77 -0.24 6.91
C LEU A 151 14.29 -0.46 7.23
N LEU A 152 13.96 -1.53 7.97
CA LEU A 152 12.60 -1.81 8.40
C LEU A 152 12.04 -0.65 9.22
N GLU A 153 12.76 -0.20 10.25
CA GLU A 153 12.33 0.90 11.11
C GLU A 153 12.12 2.20 10.32
N ARG A 154 13.04 2.53 9.40
CA ARG A 154 12.92 3.72 8.55
C ARG A 154 11.71 3.66 7.64
N LEU A 155 11.45 2.50 7.02
CA LEU A 155 10.31 2.34 6.13
C LEU A 155 9.00 2.46 6.89
N GLU A 156 8.88 1.82 8.06
CA GLU A 156 7.68 1.95 8.90
C GLU A 156 7.46 3.37 9.40
N ALA A 157 8.52 4.02 9.88
CA ALA A 157 8.46 5.40 10.32
C ALA A 157 8.10 6.36 9.17
N HIS A 158 8.56 6.07 7.95
CA HIS A 158 8.20 6.84 6.76
C HIS A 158 6.73 6.66 6.39
N LEU A 159 6.25 5.42 6.33
CA LEU A 159 4.85 5.11 6.03
C LEU A 159 3.89 5.75 7.04
N ARG A 160 4.26 5.77 8.32
CA ARG A 160 3.52 6.51 9.35
C ARG A 160 3.52 8.01 9.07
N ALA A 161 4.68 8.58 8.74
CA ALA A 161 4.82 10.00 8.45
C ALA A 161 4.05 10.48 7.21
N THR A 162 3.93 9.66 6.17
CA THR A 162 3.20 10.06 4.95
C THR A 162 1.70 10.22 5.16
N ALA A 163 1.14 9.57 6.18
CA ALA A 163 -0.27 9.70 6.56
C ALA A 163 -0.57 10.94 7.43
N GLU A 164 0.47 11.61 7.94
CA GLU A 164 0.38 12.58 9.02
C GLU A 164 0.99 13.94 8.61
N LEU A 165 0.55 15.00 9.28
CA LEU A 165 1.08 16.36 9.09
C LEU A 165 1.32 17.01 10.44
N MET A 166 2.43 17.73 10.56
CA MET A 166 2.65 18.62 11.71
C MET A 166 1.96 19.95 11.47
N VAL A 167 1.06 20.32 12.38
CA VAL A 167 0.32 21.58 12.35
C VAL A 167 0.77 22.43 13.51
N THR A 168 1.25 23.62 13.18
CA THR A 168 1.62 24.66 14.16
C THR A 168 0.62 25.81 14.07
N ALA A 169 0.13 26.31 15.19
CA ALA A 169 -0.75 27.48 15.18
C ALA A 169 -0.50 28.39 16.38
N ASN A 170 -0.75 29.68 16.22
CA ASN A 170 -0.71 30.64 17.32
C ASN A 170 -2.12 30.83 17.88
N MET A 171 -2.26 30.68 19.19
CA MET A 171 -3.50 30.85 19.93
C MET A 171 -3.33 31.87 21.03
N ARG A 172 -4.33 32.73 21.25
CA ARG A 172 -4.35 33.60 22.43
C ARG A 172 -4.74 32.80 23.66
N GLY A 173 -4.11 33.08 24.80
CA GLY A 173 -4.47 32.46 26.08
C GLY A 173 -3.80 33.16 27.24
N ASN A 174 -4.31 32.92 28.45
CA ASN A 174 -3.72 33.44 29.68
C ASN A 174 -2.66 32.47 30.26
N SER A 175 -2.82 31.16 30.02
CA SER A 175 -1.84 30.14 30.39
C SER A 175 -1.70 29.05 29.33
N ALA A 176 -0.63 28.25 29.42
CA ALA A 176 -0.41 27.11 28.54
C ALA A 176 -1.48 26.02 28.75
N GLU A 177 -1.91 25.82 30.00
CA GLU A 177 -2.93 24.85 30.40
C GLU A 177 -4.29 25.22 29.78
N GLU A 178 -4.68 26.49 29.82
CA GLU A 178 -5.93 26.97 29.20
C GLU A 178 -5.93 26.74 27.68
N VAL A 179 -4.79 26.93 27.02
CA VAL A 179 -4.63 26.67 25.58
C VAL A 179 -4.69 25.16 25.31
N ALA A 180 -4.01 24.35 26.12
CA ALA A 180 -4.02 22.90 26.00
C ALA A 180 -5.43 22.32 26.17
N GLU A 181 -6.18 22.75 27.19
CA GLU A 181 -7.58 22.33 27.41
C GLU A 181 -8.47 22.66 26.22
N ARG A 182 -8.34 23.87 25.65
CA ARG A 182 -9.11 24.27 24.47
C ARG A 182 -8.79 23.40 23.26
N VAL A 183 -7.52 23.06 23.04
CA VAL A 183 -7.13 22.14 21.96
C VAL A 183 -7.63 20.72 22.21
N LEU A 184 -7.48 20.20 23.42
CA LEU A 184 -7.93 18.85 23.81
C LEU A 184 -9.46 18.71 23.82
N SER A 185 -10.21 19.81 23.93
CA SER A 185 -11.68 19.80 23.78
C SER A 185 -12.16 19.47 22.36
N GLN A 186 -11.26 19.51 21.36
CA GLN A 186 -11.58 19.30 19.97
C GLN A 186 -11.31 17.86 19.52
N THR A 187 -12.08 17.38 18.56
CA THR A 187 -12.08 15.96 18.16
C THR A 187 -10.99 15.57 17.17
N SER A 188 -10.35 16.52 16.47
CA SER A 188 -9.41 16.21 15.37
C SER A 188 -8.02 16.85 15.50
N ILE A 189 -7.68 17.37 16.67
CA ILE A 189 -6.41 18.07 16.94
C ILE A 189 -5.78 17.69 18.27
N TRP A 190 -6.07 16.49 18.79
CA TRP A 190 -5.52 16.02 20.06
C TRP A 190 -4.03 15.64 19.95
N GLY A 191 -3.48 15.47 18.75
CA GLY A 191 -2.07 15.10 18.53
C GLY A 191 -1.83 13.60 18.63
N LEU A 192 -0.57 13.17 18.70
CA LEU A 192 -0.22 11.76 19.01
C LEU A 192 -0.36 11.45 20.50
N GLN A 193 -0.03 12.42 21.36
CA GLN A 193 -0.05 12.30 22.83
C GLN A 193 -0.68 13.53 23.50
N GLY A 194 -1.01 14.56 22.73
CA GLY A 194 -1.37 15.89 23.23
C GLY A 194 -0.73 17.01 22.41
N PRO A 195 -1.21 18.26 22.55
CA PRO A 195 -0.56 19.44 21.98
C PRO A 195 0.71 19.80 22.74
N THR A 196 1.78 20.10 22.01
CA THR A 196 2.90 20.85 22.60
C THR A 196 2.51 22.33 22.63
N VAL A 197 2.59 22.98 23.79
CA VAL A 197 2.23 24.39 23.95
C VAL A 197 3.46 25.18 24.40
N SER A 198 3.79 26.27 23.71
CA SER A 198 4.97 27.11 24.00
C SER A 198 4.61 28.60 23.97
N PRO A 199 5.15 29.43 24.88
CA PRO A 199 4.83 30.86 24.92
C PRO A 199 5.36 31.60 23.69
N VAL A 200 4.56 32.52 23.16
CA VAL A 200 4.91 33.41 22.05
C VAL A 200 4.98 34.84 22.58
N TYR A 201 6.20 35.32 22.70
CA TYR A 201 6.50 36.65 23.23
C TYR A 201 6.23 37.73 22.18
N ARG A 202 5.50 38.77 22.58
CA ARG A 202 5.30 39.97 21.77
C ARG A 202 5.74 41.19 22.55
N ARG A 203 6.33 42.16 21.85
CA ARG A 203 6.63 43.47 22.41
C ARG A 203 5.42 44.39 22.28
N ARG A 204 4.95 44.95 23.39
CA ARG A 204 3.90 45.97 23.44
C ARG A 204 4.33 47.06 24.42
N ASP A 205 4.25 48.32 24.00
CA ASP A 205 4.58 49.49 24.83
C ASP A 205 5.95 49.39 25.54
N GLY A 206 6.94 48.83 24.85
CA GLY A 206 8.30 48.68 25.38
C GLY A 206 8.53 47.49 26.31
N LYS A 207 7.48 46.76 26.71
CA LYS A 207 7.56 45.53 27.52
C LYS A 207 7.34 44.28 26.68
N VAL A 208 7.93 43.17 27.09
CA VAL A 208 7.71 41.85 26.49
C VAL A 208 6.70 41.12 27.36
N ASP A 209 5.63 40.61 26.74
CA ASP A 209 4.57 39.86 27.42
C ASP A 209 4.14 38.64 26.60
N VAL A 210 3.51 37.67 27.27
CA VAL A 210 2.98 36.43 26.68
C VAL A 210 1.47 36.54 26.56
N GLU A 211 0.99 36.97 25.39
CA GLU A 211 -0.43 36.98 25.06
C GLU A 211 -0.84 35.78 24.17
N TYR A 212 0.15 35.11 23.59
CA TYR A 212 -0.03 34.04 22.61
C TYR A 212 0.78 32.81 22.99
N TYR A 213 0.33 31.66 22.52
CA TYR A 213 1.01 30.39 22.62
C TYR A 213 1.03 29.72 21.24
N ALA A 214 2.18 29.16 20.88
CA ALA A 214 2.32 28.30 19.73
C ALA A 214 1.94 26.89 20.16
N ILE A 215 1.01 26.29 19.42
CA ILE A 215 0.64 24.89 19.57
C ILE A 215 1.28 24.08 18.45
N ASN A 216 1.78 22.88 18.76
CA ASN A 216 2.19 21.89 17.75
C ASN A 216 1.41 20.60 17.98
N VAL A 217 0.72 20.14 16.93
CA VAL A 217 -0.04 18.89 16.93
C VAL A 217 0.22 18.14 15.63
N VAL A 218 0.32 16.83 15.72
CA VAL A 218 0.33 15.96 14.54
C VAL A 218 -1.12 15.58 14.22
N VAL A 219 -1.54 15.75 12.97
CA VAL A 219 -2.90 15.45 12.52
C VAL A 219 -2.88 14.58 11.27
N PRO A 220 -3.84 13.64 11.14
CA PRO A 220 -3.95 12.83 9.93
C PRO A 220 -4.22 13.72 8.72
N GLN A 221 -3.51 13.49 7.61
CA GLN A 221 -3.64 14.29 6.39
C GLN A 221 -5.09 14.34 5.89
N LYS A 222 -5.84 13.26 6.04
CA LYS A 222 -7.26 13.15 5.66
C LYS A 222 -8.18 14.07 6.48
N LEU A 223 -7.76 14.46 7.69
CA LEU A 223 -8.53 15.31 8.60
C LEU A 223 -8.09 16.77 8.60
N LEU A 224 -7.01 17.12 7.88
CA LEU A 224 -6.38 18.45 7.90
C LEU A 224 -7.39 19.60 7.82
N TYR A 225 -8.31 19.57 6.84
CA TYR A 225 -9.27 20.66 6.66
C TYR A 225 -10.20 20.84 7.88
N LYS A 226 -10.69 19.74 8.44
CA LYS A 226 -11.51 19.75 9.66
C LYS A 226 -10.70 20.26 10.86
N SER A 227 -9.44 19.82 10.99
CA SER A 227 -8.52 20.27 12.03
C SER A 227 -8.29 21.79 11.96
N ILE A 228 -8.09 22.36 10.76
CA ILE A 228 -7.94 23.81 10.58
C ILE A 228 -9.21 24.57 11.00
N GLN A 229 -10.40 24.06 10.66
CA GLN A 229 -11.66 24.68 11.07
C GLN A 229 -11.80 24.71 12.60
N GLN A 230 -11.50 23.59 13.27
CA GLN A 230 -11.54 23.49 14.73
C GLN A 230 -10.52 24.40 15.41
N LEU A 231 -9.31 24.49 14.86
CA LEU A 231 -8.28 25.41 15.36
C LEU A 231 -8.74 26.87 15.26
N ARG A 232 -9.36 27.25 14.14
CA ARG A 232 -9.88 28.61 13.98
C ARG A 232 -11.04 28.91 14.93
N SER A 233 -11.94 27.96 15.20
CA SER A 233 -13.05 28.17 16.11
C SER A 233 -12.62 28.40 17.57
N ILE A 234 -11.45 27.89 17.97
CA ILE A 234 -10.88 28.12 19.31
C ILE A 234 -9.87 29.28 19.37
N GLY A 235 -9.80 30.11 18.31
CA GLY A 235 -8.96 31.30 18.26
C GLY A 235 -7.53 31.08 17.74
N GLY A 236 -7.28 29.94 17.10
CA GLY A 236 -6.05 29.64 16.38
C GLY A 236 -5.89 30.44 15.09
N SER A 237 -4.69 30.96 14.88
CA SER A 237 -4.31 31.81 13.74
C SER A 237 -2.87 31.52 13.31
N GLY A 238 -2.50 31.94 12.10
CA GLY A 238 -1.15 31.68 11.57
C GLY A 238 -0.83 30.19 11.49
N VAL A 239 -1.78 29.38 11.00
CA VAL A 239 -1.66 27.93 10.94
C VAL A 239 -0.63 27.55 9.87
N LEU A 240 0.47 26.94 10.29
CA LEU A 240 1.51 26.35 9.45
C LEU A 240 1.30 24.84 9.36
N VAL A 241 1.54 24.27 8.19
CA VAL A 241 1.39 22.85 7.94
C VAL A 241 2.67 22.33 7.31
N THR A 242 3.30 21.34 7.94
CA THR A 242 4.61 20.80 7.54
C THR A 242 4.51 19.29 7.35
N LYS A 243 5.12 18.79 6.28
CA LYS A 243 5.25 17.34 6.04
C LYS A 243 6.35 16.75 6.92
N LEU A 244 6.12 15.53 7.39
CA LEU A 244 7.08 14.79 8.19
C LEU A 244 7.82 13.78 7.30
N THR A 245 9.12 13.59 7.55
CA THR A 245 9.92 12.57 6.84
C THR A 245 9.80 11.20 7.51
N TYR A 246 9.87 11.18 8.85
CA TYR A 246 9.78 9.99 9.68
C TYR A 246 9.00 10.31 10.96
N ILE A 247 8.20 9.34 11.43
CA ILE A 247 7.64 9.30 12.77
C ILE A 247 8.05 7.97 13.37
N PHE A 248 9.10 7.96 14.19
CA PHE A 248 9.48 6.78 14.97
C PHE A 248 8.54 6.66 16.17
N ASP A 249 8.07 5.43 16.40
CA ASP A 249 7.17 5.06 17.48
C ASP A 249 7.58 3.65 17.95
N GLU A 250 6.82 3.04 18.85
CA GLU A 250 7.06 1.66 19.28
C GLU A 250 7.28 0.72 18.08
N GLU A 251 8.29 -0.17 18.21
CA GLU A 251 8.60 -1.17 17.19
C GLU A 251 7.38 -2.03 16.89
N THR A 252 7.05 -2.17 15.61
CA THR A 252 5.96 -3.04 15.22
C THR A 252 6.32 -4.51 15.49
N PRO A 253 5.33 -5.41 15.58
CA PRO A 253 5.60 -6.84 15.71
C PRO A 253 6.44 -7.44 14.57
N ARG A 254 6.62 -6.74 13.44
CA ARG A 254 7.30 -7.27 12.25
C ARG A 254 8.72 -7.71 12.55
N TRP A 255 9.48 -6.91 13.32
CA TRP A 255 10.84 -7.27 13.69
C TRP A 255 10.91 -8.55 14.51
N ARG A 256 10.05 -8.66 15.54
CA ARG A 256 9.95 -9.87 16.37
C ARG A 256 9.48 -11.09 15.58
N ASN A 257 8.53 -10.91 14.67
CA ASN A 257 8.05 -11.98 13.80
C ASN A 257 9.16 -12.47 12.85
N LEU A 258 9.95 -11.55 12.30
CA LEU A 258 11.10 -11.88 11.47
C LEU A 258 12.13 -12.70 12.25
N LEU A 259 12.51 -12.28 13.46
CA LEU A 259 13.44 -13.03 14.31
C LEU A 259 12.92 -14.45 14.62
N SER A 260 11.65 -14.55 15.00
CA SER A 260 10.98 -15.84 15.22
C SER A 260 11.02 -16.74 13.98
N GLU A 261 10.74 -16.19 12.80
CA GLU A 261 10.81 -16.93 11.53
C GLU A 261 12.23 -17.39 11.22
N LEU A 262 13.25 -16.59 11.59
CA LEU A 262 14.66 -16.93 11.42
C LEU A 262 15.18 -17.92 12.48
N GLY A 263 14.48 -18.09 13.59
CA GLY A 263 14.96 -18.88 14.73
C GLY A 263 16.07 -18.17 15.53
N LEU A 264 16.01 -16.83 15.58
CA LEU A 264 16.94 -15.95 16.30
C LEU A 264 16.32 -15.35 17.56
#